data_AF-A0A959EZJ7-F1
#
_entry.id   AF-A0A959EZJ7-F1
#
_cell.length_a   1.000
_cell.length_b   1.000
_cell.length_c   1.000
_cell.angle_alpha   90.00
_cell.angle_beta   90.00
_cell.angle_gamma   90.00
#
_symmetry.space_group_name_H-M   'P 1'
#
loop_
_entity.id
_entity.type
_entity.pdbx_description
1 polymer ?
#
loop_
_entity_poly.entity_id
_entity_poly.type
_entity_poly.pdbx_seq_one_letter_code
_entity_poly.pdbx_strand_id
1 'polypeptide(L)'
;AQAIPILAYGALPTIDEAAKIALLFANGGSYEGQQILNRARVLEAFGENGYSTHHDFRGSHYRHSFWSKEIDTGKCTIKATYMLG
;
A
#
# COMPACT_ATOMS: atom_id res chain seq x y z
N ALA A 1 7.63 21.05 21.77
CA ALA A 1 8.41 20.20 20.87
C ALA A 1 7.50 19.75 19.72
N GLN A 2 7.66 20.32 18.53
CA GLN A 2 6.99 19.87 17.31
C GLN A 2 8.06 19.24 16.44
N ALA A 3 8.28 17.94 16.63
CA ALA A 3 9.18 17.19 15.77
C ALA A 3 8.47 16.97 14.43
N ILE A 4 9.04 17.50 13.35
CA ILE A 4 8.67 17.08 12.00
C ILE A 4 9.09 15.60 11.90
N PRO A 5 8.17 14.67 11.66
CA PRO A 5 8.53 13.27 11.51
C PRO A 5 9.48 13.16 10.31
N ILE A 6 10.73 12.80 10.56
CA ILE A 6 11.67 12.48 9.49
C ILE A 6 11.26 11.09 8.96
N LEU A 7 10.35 11.07 7.99
CA LEU A 7 9.94 9.88 7.24
C LEU A 7 11.01 9.48 6.20
N ALA A 8 12.30 9.64 6.52
CA ALA A 8 13.39 9.40 5.56
C ALA A 8 13.82 7.94 5.49
N TYR A 9 13.51 7.15 6.52
CA TYR A 9 13.80 5.72 6.56
C TYR A 9 12.48 4.98 6.71
N GLY A 10 12.13 4.19 5.68
CA GLY A 10 11.03 3.24 5.79
C GLY A 10 11.29 2.25 6.92
N ALA A 11 10.21 1.70 7.49
CA ALA A 11 10.35 0.52 8.33
C ALA A 11 10.90 -0.64 7.49
N LEU A 12 11.73 -1.50 8.08
CA LEU A 12 12.24 -2.73 7.47
C LEU A 12 11.51 -3.93 8.09
N PRO A 13 10.22 -4.17 7.75
CA PRO A 13 9.49 -5.30 8.31
C PRO A 13 10.11 -6.61 7.85
N THR A 14 10.09 -7.59 8.74
CA THR A 14 10.26 -9.00 8.36
C THR A 14 9.15 -9.43 7.39
N ILE A 15 9.35 -10.56 6.70
CA ILE A 15 8.33 -11.12 5.78
C ILE A 15 7.01 -11.39 6.51
N ASP A 16 7.08 -11.88 7.75
CA ASP A 16 5.91 -12.15 8.59
C ASP A 16 5.16 -10.85 8.96
N GLU A 17 5.88 -9.80 9.36
CA GLU A 17 5.30 -8.49 9.63
C GLU A 17 4.66 -7.88 8.38
N ALA A 18 5.33 -7.98 7.22
CA ALA A 18 4.80 -7.50 5.96
C ALA A 18 3.49 -8.23 5.59
N ALA A 19 3.42 -9.55 5.79
CA ALA A 19 2.23 -10.35 5.55
C ALA A 19 1.08 -9.95 6.49
N LYS A 20 1.37 -9.72 7.78
CA LYS A 20 0.39 -9.23 8.77
C LYS A 20 -0.14 -7.84 8.42
N ILE A 21 0.72 -6.93 8.00
CA ILE A 21 0.34 -5.58 7.55
C ILE A 21 -0.54 -5.65 6.30
N ALA A 22 -0.16 -6.47 5.31
CA ALA A 22 -0.97 -6.69 4.12
C ALA A 22 -2.36 -7.25 4.45
N LEU A 23 -2.43 -8.22 5.37
CA LEU A 23 -3.69 -8.80 5.84
C LEU A 23 -4.54 -7.77 6.58
N LEU A 24 -3.94 -6.91 7.41
CA LEU A 24 -4.64 -5.82 8.08
C LEU A 24 -5.29 -4.86 7.07
N PHE A 25 -4.59 -4.50 5.99
CA PHE A 25 -5.16 -3.67 4.92
C PHE A 25 -6.26 -4.40 4.15
N ALA A 26 -6.06 -5.68 3.80
CA ALA A 26 -7.06 -6.49 3.11
C ALA A 26 -8.35 -6.61 3.93
N ASN A 27 -8.25 -6.62 5.26
CA ASN A 27 -9.37 -6.62 6.20
C ASN A 27 -9.93 -5.21 6.48
N GLY A 28 -9.59 -4.20 5.68
CA GLY A 28 -10.09 -2.84 5.84
C GLY A 28 -9.60 -2.15 7.13
N GLY A 29 -8.48 -2.60 7.68
CA GLY A 29 -7.90 -2.06 8.91
C GLY A 29 -8.38 -2.73 10.20
N SER A 30 -9.08 -3.87 10.11
CA SER A 30 -9.62 -4.61 11.25
C SER A 30 -8.78 -5.86 11.58
N TYR A 31 -8.57 -6.09 12.87
CA TYR A 31 -7.91 -7.28 13.40
C TYR A 31 -8.69 -7.76 14.63
N GLU A 32 -9.07 -9.05 14.65
CA GLU A 32 -9.82 -9.66 15.76
C GLU A 32 -11.10 -8.88 16.18
N GLY A 33 -11.78 -8.26 15.21
CA GLY A 33 -13.00 -7.48 15.44
C GLY A 33 -12.73 -6.05 15.94
N GLN A 34 -11.48 -5.68 16.21
CA GLN A 34 -11.08 -4.32 16.56
C GLN A 34 -10.66 -3.54 15.31
N GLN A 35 -11.21 -2.34 15.14
CA GLN A 35 -10.79 -1.41 14.10
C GLN A 35 -9.49 -0.71 14.52
N ILE A 36 -8.36 -1.11 13.95
CA ILE A 36 -7.03 -0.52 14.23
C ILE A 36 -6.78 0.70 13.34
N LEU A 37 -7.04 0.57 12.04
CA LEU A 37 -6.91 1.67 11.07
C LEU A 37 -8.28 2.19 10.68
N ASN A 38 -8.42 3.47 10.33
CA ASN A 38 -9.71 3.98 9.88
C ASN A 38 -10.13 3.31 8.56
N ARG A 39 -11.29 2.64 8.55
CA ARG A 39 -11.79 1.88 7.39
C ARG A 39 -11.90 2.72 6.12
N ALA A 40 -12.44 3.93 6.21
CA ALA A 40 -12.61 4.80 5.04
C ALA A 40 -11.25 5.22 4.46
N ARG A 41 -10.27 5.51 5.32
CA ARG A 41 -8.90 5.84 4.88
C ARG A 41 -8.17 4.65 4.26
N VAL A 42 -8.38 3.44 4.78
CA VAL A 42 -7.85 2.22 4.14
C VAL A 42 -8.45 2.07 2.74
N LEU A 43 -9.78 2.17 2.61
CA LEU A 43 -10.44 2.08 1.32
C LEU A 43 -10.01 3.20 0.35
N GLU A 44 -9.78 4.42 0.85
CA GLU A 44 -9.27 5.55 0.05
C GLU A 44 -7.85 5.28 -0.46
N ALA A 45 -6.97 4.74 0.37
CA ALA A 45 -5.61 4.37 -0.04
C ALA A 45 -5.62 3.31 -1.17
N PHE A 46 -6.54 2.36 -1.12
CA PHE A 46 -6.62 1.22 -2.05
C PHE A 46 -7.72 1.31 -3.12
N GLY A 47 -8.53 2.37 -3.17
CA GLY A 47 -9.69 2.52 -4.07
C GLY A 47 -9.37 2.59 -5.57
N GLU A 48 -10.26 3.12 -6.39
CA GLU A 48 -10.01 3.25 -7.84
C GLU A 48 -9.39 4.61 -8.21
N ASN A 49 -8.53 4.60 -9.22
CA ASN A 49 -7.78 5.73 -9.79
C ASN A 49 -6.64 6.30 -8.92
N GLY A 50 -5.41 6.07 -9.35
CA GLY A 50 -4.21 6.79 -8.91
C GLY A 50 -3.70 7.72 -10.01
N TYR A 51 -2.71 8.54 -9.72
CA TYR A 51 -2.07 9.37 -10.74
C TYR A 51 -1.24 8.48 -11.67
N SER A 52 -1.47 8.56 -12.97
CA SER A 52 -0.61 7.88 -13.94
C SER A 52 0.82 8.39 -13.79
N THR A 53 1.76 7.45 -13.77
CA THR A 53 3.20 7.74 -13.72
C THR A 53 3.83 7.57 -15.11
N HIS A 54 3.00 7.41 -16.15
CA HIS A 54 3.43 7.11 -17.51
C HIS A 54 4.33 5.87 -17.61
N HIS A 55 4.09 4.87 -16.76
CA HIS A 55 4.86 3.62 -16.70
C HIS A 55 6.36 3.84 -16.46
N ASP A 56 6.71 4.76 -15.56
CA ASP A 56 8.10 4.90 -15.14
C ASP A 56 8.60 3.66 -14.36
N PHE A 57 9.89 3.63 -14.02
CA PHE A 57 10.52 2.48 -13.39
C PHE A 57 9.88 2.05 -12.04
N ARG A 58 9.11 2.94 -11.41
CA ARG A 58 8.45 2.75 -10.10
C ARG A 58 7.01 2.26 -10.22
N GLY A 59 6.42 2.19 -11.40
CA GLY A 59 5.05 1.67 -11.56
C GLY A 59 4.26 2.29 -12.70
N SER A 60 3.00 1.90 -12.79
CA SER A 60 2.01 2.47 -13.72
C SER A 60 1.25 3.64 -13.10
N HIS A 61 0.95 3.58 -11.79
CA HIS A 61 0.23 4.63 -11.07
C HIS A 61 0.78 4.83 -9.66
N TYR A 62 0.61 6.04 -9.12
CA TYR A 62 0.93 6.40 -7.74
C TYR A 62 -0.28 6.99 -7.01
N ARG A 63 -0.50 6.60 -5.76
CA ARG A 63 -1.58 7.14 -4.91
C ARG A 63 -1.30 6.93 -3.43
N HIS A 64 -1.53 7.95 -2.60
CA HIS A 64 -1.48 7.87 -1.14
C HIS A 64 -0.24 7.11 -0.60
N SER A 65 0.94 7.40 -1.17
CA SER A 65 2.23 6.76 -0.82
C SER A 65 2.42 5.32 -1.32
N PHE A 66 1.53 4.82 -2.17
CA PHE A 66 1.65 3.53 -2.83
C PHE A 66 1.84 3.68 -4.33
N TRP A 67 2.79 2.94 -4.86
CA TRP A 67 2.94 2.64 -6.28
C TRP A 67 2.06 1.45 -6.64
N SER A 68 1.67 1.36 -7.91
CA SER A 68 1.01 0.17 -8.43
C SER A 68 1.50 -0.22 -9.81
N LYS A 69 1.61 -1.52 -10.05
CA LYS A 69 2.04 -2.10 -11.32
C LYS A 69 1.10 -3.23 -11.70
N GLU A 70 0.67 -3.22 -12.96
CA GLU A 70 0.00 -4.38 -13.55
C GLU A 70 1.06 -5.43 -13.92
N ILE A 71 0.83 -6.65 -13.46
CA ILE A 71 1.70 -7.79 -13.71
C ILE A 71 0.84 -8.81 -14.43
N ASP A 72 1.21 -9.08 -15.69
CA ASP A 72 0.63 -10.18 -16.44
C ASP A 72 1.32 -11.49 -16.02
N THR A 73 0.52 -12.44 -15.55
CA THR A 73 0.98 -13.78 -15.16
C THR A 73 0.76 -14.83 -16.25
N GLY A 74 0.24 -14.43 -17.42
CA GLY A 74 -0.23 -15.29 -18.50
C GLY A 74 -1.58 -15.95 -18.23
N LYS A 75 -2.03 -16.00 -16.97
CA LYS A 75 -3.36 -16.51 -16.55
C LYS A 75 -4.32 -15.39 -16.17
N CYS A 76 -3.78 -14.32 -15.59
CA CYS A 76 -4.51 -13.12 -15.24
C CYS A 76 -3.55 -11.93 -15.10
N THR A 77 -4.11 -10.74 -15.21
CA THR A 77 -3.42 -9.49 -14.84
C THR A 77 -3.72 -9.20 -13.38
N ILE A 78 -2.68 -9.07 -12.56
CA ILE A 78 -2.79 -8.64 -11.17
C ILE A 78 -2.30 -7.19 -11.04
N LYS A 79 -2.98 -6.39 -10.22
CA LYS A 79 -2.50 -5.08 -9.82
C LYS A 79 -1.77 -5.18 -8.49
N ALA A 80 -0.44 -5.20 -8.54
CA ALA A 80 0.39 -5.19 -7.35
C ALA A 80 0.51 -3.75 -6.83
N THR A 81 0.19 -3.54 -5.55
CA THR A 81 0.32 -2.25 -4.86
C THR A 81 1.46 -2.36 -3.84
N TYR A 82 2.40 -1.41 -3.84
CA TYR A 82 3.61 -1.47 -3.02
C TYR A 82 4.13 -0.09 -2.64
N MET A 83 4.93 -0.03 -1.58
CA MET A 83 5.72 1.15 -1.24
C MET A 83 7.14 0.95 -1.78
N LEU A 84 7.72 1.97 -2.41
CA LEU A 84 9.13 1.96 -2.82
C LEU A 84 9.93 2.49 -1.63
N GLY A 85 10.79 1.65 -1.06
CA GLY A 85 11.69 1.99 0.05
C GLY A 85 12.99 2.64 -0.41
#